data_AF-A0A3M0L4A6-F1
#
_entry.id   AF-A0A3M0L4A6-F1
#
_cell.length_a   1.000
_cell.length_b   1.000
_cell.length_c   1.000
_cell.angle_alpha   90.00
_cell.angle_beta   90.00
_cell.angle_gamma   90.00
#
_symmetry.space_group_name_H-M   'P 1'
#
loop_
_entity.id
_entity.type
_entity.pdbx_description
1 polymer ?
#
loop_
_entity_poly.entity_id
_entity_poly.type
_entity_poly.pdbx_seq_one_letter_code
_entity_poly.pdbx_strand_id
1 'polypeptide(L)'
;MQVLLLVNVKRVSESSLESAEPGPVKDAVLVLIRDKNNGKFHLLREPLRLSNCIVSTDPDCDDTFELIEIRREAFVFRDSDRARTHHWFRQIRRYSRELGSWKKRRNALPNIMISTPHTRP
;
A
#
# COMPACT_ATOMS: atom_id res chain seq x y z
N MET A 1 -1.50 -18.95 -3.37
CA MET A 1 -1.24 -17.95 -2.30
C MET A 1 -2.35 -16.92 -2.42
N GLN A 2 -3.01 -16.60 -1.32
CA GLN A 2 -4.08 -15.61 -1.31
C GLN A 2 -3.62 -14.39 -0.49
N VAL A 3 -4.09 -13.21 -0.88
CA VAL A 3 -3.72 -11.95 -0.25
C VAL A 3 -5.01 -11.24 0.17
N LEU A 4 -5.09 -10.83 1.43
CA LEU A 4 -6.23 -10.12 1.98
C LEU A 4 -5.77 -8.73 2.44
N LEU A 5 -6.49 -7.69 2.02
CA LEU A 5 -6.30 -6.33 2.52
C LEU A 5 -7.44 -5.98 3.45
N LEU A 6 -7.09 -5.74 4.71
CA LEU A 6 -8.03 -5.35 5.76
C LEU A 6 -7.85 -3.85 6.02
N VAL A 7 -8.95 -3.09 5.88
CA VAL A 7 -8.95 -1.63 6.02
C VAL A 7 -9.93 -1.23 7.10
N ASN A 8 -9.46 -0.47 8.08
CA ASN A 8 -10.29 0.11 9.13
C ASN A 8 -10.64 1.55 8.77
N VAL A 9 -11.91 1.77 8.40
CA VAL A 9 -12.44 3.08 8.01
C VAL A 9 -13.32 3.63 9.13
N LYS A 10 -13.15 4.90 9.51
CA LYS A 10 -14.08 5.56 10.42
C LYS A 10 -15.41 5.76 9.68
N ARG A 11 -16.50 5.12 10.14
CA ARG A 11 -17.84 5.54 9.70
C ARG A 11 -18.09 6.95 10.21
N VAL A 12 -18.37 7.87 9.29
CA VAL A 12 -18.89 9.20 9.66
C VAL A 12 -20.30 8.96 10.17
N SER A 13 -20.60 9.44 11.38
CA SER A 13 -21.92 9.31 12.01
C SER A 13 -23.00 9.95 11.13
N GLU A 14 -24.16 9.30 11.01
CA GLU A 14 -25.34 9.73 10.25
C GLU A 14 -25.98 11.01 10.83
N SER A 15 -25.31 12.16 10.69
CA SER A 15 -25.92 13.47 11.02
C SER A 15 -25.76 14.53 9.93
N SER A 16 -25.21 14.19 8.77
CA SER A 16 -25.19 15.08 7.60
C SER A 16 -25.45 14.27 6.33
N LEU A 17 -26.58 14.54 5.69
CA LEU A 17 -27.06 14.00 4.41
C LEU A 17 -26.26 14.53 3.20
N GLU A 18 -24.96 14.74 3.34
CA GLU A 18 -24.11 15.21 2.24
C GLU A 18 -22.95 14.23 2.01
N SER A 19 -23.02 13.56 0.85
CA SER A 19 -22.01 12.69 0.25
C SER A 19 -21.48 11.56 1.13
N ALA A 20 -21.83 10.31 0.76
CA ALA A 20 -21.33 9.07 1.34
C ALA A 20 -19.84 8.82 1.03
N GLU A 21 -18.99 9.82 1.24
CA GLU A 21 -17.55 9.65 1.17
C GLU A 21 -17.10 8.82 2.38
N PRO A 22 -16.40 7.70 2.16
CA PRO A 22 -15.87 6.91 3.25
C PRO A 22 -14.97 7.79 4.11
N GLY A 23 -15.21 7.80 5.42
CA GLY A 23 -14.44 8.62 6.36
C GLY A 23 -12.95 8.28 6.36
N PRO A 24 -12.13 9.04 7.09
CA PRO A 24 -10.67 8.85 7.08
C PRO A 24 -10.29 7.43 7.51
N VAL A 25 -9.35 6.85 6.76
CA VAL A 25 -8.77 5.53 7.04
C VAL A 25 -7.93 5.64 8.31
N LYS A 26 -8.21 4.78 9.30
CA LYS A 26 -7.49 4.77 10.58
C LYS A 26 -6.29 3.83 10.57
N ASP A 27 -6.46 2.66 9.97
CA ASP A 27 -5.43 1.62 9.89
C ASP A 27 -5.70 0.74 8.66
N ALA A 28 -4.65 0.15 8.11
CA ALA A 28 -4.76 -0.83 7.04
C ALA A 28 -3.60 -1.82 7.12
N VAL A 29 -3.92 -3.10 6.95
CA VAL A 29 -2.99 -4.21 7.09
C VAL A 29 -3.15 -5.18 5.93
N LEU A 30 -2.02 -5.59 5.34
CA LEU A 30 -1.98 -6.62 4.31
C LEU A 30 -1.62 -7.97 4.94
N VAL A 31 -2.48 -8.96 4.74
CA VAL A 31 -2.34 -10.30 5.29
C VAL A 31 -2.07 -11.28 4.16
N LEU A 32 -0.94 -11.98 4.25
CA LEU A 32 -0.57 -13.02 3.29
C LEU A 32 -1.00 -14.37 3.84
N ILE A 33 -1.87 -15.07 3.13
CA ILE A 33 -2.41 -16.37 3.54
C ILE A 33 -2.08 -17.45 2.52
N ARG A 34 -1.83 -18.66 3.02
CA ARG A 34 -1.74 -19.87 2.21
C ARG A 34 -2.86 -20.81 2.62
N ASP A 35 -3.56 -21.31 1.62
CA ASP A 35 -4.50 -22.40 1.79
C ASP A 35 -3.73 -23.70 1.99
N LYS A 36 -4.09 -24.45 3.03
CA LYS A 36 -3.63 -25.81 3.24
C LYS A 36 -4.81 -26.72 2.89
N ASN A 37 -4.55 -27.75 2.07
CA ASN A 37 -5.50 -28.81 1.77
C ASN A 37 -6.23 -29.20 3.06
N ASN A 38 -7.56 -29.04 3.06
CA ASN A 38 -8.52 -29.11 4.20
C ASN A 38 -9.16 -27.76 4.61
N GLY A 39 -9.05 -26.71 3.79
CA GLY A 39 -9.76 -25.44 4.01
C GLY A 39 -9.26 -24.64 5.22
N LYS A 40 -8.06 -24.96 5.72
CA LYS A 40 -7.41 -24.23 6.81
C LYS A 40 -6.43 -23.23 6.23
N PHE A 41 -6.67 -21.95 6.51
CA PHE A 41 -5.75 -20.89 6.13
C PHE A 41 -4.65 -20.71 7.17
N HIS A 42 -3.41 -20.59 6.70
CA HIS A 42 -2.28 -20.21 7.54
C HIS A 42 -1.72 -18.88 7.09
N LEU A 43 -1.32 -18.05 8.05
CA LEU A 43 -0.51 -16.87 7.77
C LEU A 43 0.84 -17.31 7.20
N LEU A 44 1.20 -16.74 6.07
CA LEU A 44 2.53 -16.93 5.49
C LEU A 44 3.60 -16.16 6.25
N ARG A 45 3.21 -15.05 6.88
CA ARG A 45 4.08 -14.16 7.64
C ARG A 45 3.27 -13.27 8.58
N GLU A 46 3.98 -12.46 9.35
CA GLU A 46 3.40 -11.37 10.11
C GLU A 46 2.65 -10.38 9.19
N PRO A 47 1.42 -9.96 9.55
CA PRO A 47 0.67 -8.97 8.78
C PRO A 47 1.43 -7.65 8.59
N LEU A 48 1.42 -7.13 7.37
CA LEU A 48 2.16 -5.93 6.98
C LEU A 48 1.30 -4.68 7.24
N ARG A 49 1.69 -3.85 8.20
CA ARG A 49 1.01 -2.57 8.46
C ARG A 49 1.35 -1.56 7.37
N LEU A 50 0.36 -1.10 6.61
CA LEU A 50 0.59 -0.21 5.47
C LEU A 50 1.11 1.16 5.88
N SER A 51 0.89 1.59 7.12
CA SER A 51 1.50 2.80 7.70
C SER A 51 3.04 2.76 7.72
N ASN A 52 3.63 1.56 7.71
CA ASN A 52 5.07 1.33 7.70
C ASN A 52 5.58 0.90 6.32
N CYS A 53 4.74 0.95 5.28
CA CYS A 53 5.11 0.45 3.96
C CYS A 53 5.17 1.58 2.92
N ILE A 54 5.98 1.36 1.89
CA ILE A 54 6.09 2.17 0.67
C ILE A 54 5.79 1.26 -0.52
N VAL A 55 5.06 1.78 -1.52
CA VAL A 55 4.73 1.02 -2.74
C VAL A 55 5.41 1.68 -3.94
N SER A 56 6.14 0.88 -4.71
CA SER A 56 6.87 1.27 -5.93
C SER A 56 6.45 0.38 -7.11
N THR A 57 6.70 0.88 -8.32
CA THR A 57 6.58 0.14 -9.58
C THR A 57 7.79 0.47 -10.42
N ASP A 58 8.27 -0.52 -11.17
CA ASP A 58 9.32 -0.31 -12.16
C ASP A 58 8.67 0.21 -13.46
N PRO A 59 9.14 1.34 -14.03
CA PRO A 59 8.58 1.90 -15.27
C PRO A 59 8.72 0.96 -16.48
N ASP A 60 9.73 0.07 -16.47
CA ASP A 60 9.99 -0.87 -17.56
C ASP A 60 9.24 -2.21 -17.37
N CYS A 61 8.62 -2.41 -16.20
CA CYS A 61 7.96 -3.65 -15.81
C CYS A 61 6.59 -3.36 -15.18
N ASP A 62 5.55 -3.37 -16.03
CA ASP A 62 4.19 -3.01 -15.65
C ASP A 62 3.34 -4.17 -15.09
N ASP A 63 3.87 -5.39 -15.08
CA ASP A 63 3.15 -6.59 -14.62
C ASP A 63 3.34 -6.88 -13.12
N THR A 64 4.15 -6.07 -12.42
CA THR A 64 4.43 -6.20 -10.98
C THR A 64 4.36 -4.87 -10.23
N PHE A 65 4.29 -4.97 -8.90
CA PHE A 65 4.60 -3.85 -8.02
C PHE A 65 5.41 -4.34 -6.82
N GLU A 66 6.15 -3.42 -6.21
CA GLU A 66 6.96 -3.68 -5.03
C GLU A 66 6.34 -3.02 -3.79
N LEU A 67 6.34 -3.75 -2.68
CA LEU A 67 5.94 -3.28 -1.36
C LEU A 67 7.15 -3.37 -0.42
N ILE A 68 7.64 -2.23 0.04
CA ILE A 68 8.80 -2.13 0.90
C ILE A 68 8.32 -1.84 2.32
N GLU A 69 8.56 -2.75 3.26
CA GLU A 69 8.35 -2.51 4.68
C GLU A 69 9.57 -1.77 5.25
N ILE A 70 9.37 -0.54 5.74
CA ILE A 70 10.45 0.33 6.20
C ILE A 70 11.26 -0.35 7.30
N ARG A 71 12.59 -0.44 7.08
CA ARG A 71 13.57 -1.10 7.98
C ARG A 71 13.43 -2.63 8.09
N ARG A 72 12.68 -3.26 7.19
CA ARG A 72 12.56 -4.72 7.12
C ARG A 72 12.94 -5.21 5.73
N GLU A 73 11.98 -5.66 4.95
CA GLU A 73 12.17 -6.34 3.68
C GLU A 73 11.22 -5.80 2.61
N ALA A 74 11.43 -6.20 1.36
CA ALA A 74 10.60 -5.84 0.23
C ALA A 74 9.95 -7.08 -0.39
N PHE A 75 8.76 -6.89 -0.96
CA PHE A 75 7.99 -7.93 -1.64
C PHE A 75 7.66 -7.48 -3.05
N VAL A 76 7.82 -8.38 -4.01
CA VAL A 76 7.32 -8.19 -5.37
C VAL A 76 6.02 -8.96 -5.51
N PHE A 77 4.96 -8.27 -5.91
CA PHE A 77 3.65 -8.85 -6.14
C PHE A 77 3.33 -8.87 -7.64
N ARG A 78 2.78 -10.00 -8.08
CA ARG A 78 2.27 -10.25 -9.42
C ARG A 78 1.02 -11.12 -9.31
N ASP A 79 -0.07 -10.71 -9.93
CA ASP A 79 -1.21 -11.59 -10.19
C ASP A 79 -1.07 -12.25 -11.57
N SER A 80 -1.80 -13.34 -11.78
CA SER A 80 -2.03 -13.95 -13.10
C SER A 80 -2.62 -12.96 -14.12
N ASP A 81 -3.33 -11.95 -13.63
CA ASP A 81 -4.01 -10.94 -14.44
C ASP A 81 -3.42 -9.55 -14.15
N ARG A 82 -2.88 -8.92 -15.19
CA ARG A 82 -2.28 -7.60 -15.13
C ARG A 82 -3.25 -6.54 -14.59
N ALA A 83 -4.53 -6.58 -14.95
CA ALA A 83 -5.52 -5.62 -14.45
C ALA A 83 -5.71 -5.76 -12.94
N ARG A 84 -5.66 -7.00 -12.42
CA ARG A 84 -5.70 -7.28 -10.98
C ARG A 84 -4.43 -6.80 -10.29
N THR A 85 -3.24 -7.01 -10.86
CA THR A 85 -2.00 -6.43 -10.32
C THR A 85 -2.11 -4.91 -10.17
N HIS A 86 -2.60 -4.22 -11.20
CA HIS A 86 -2.77 -2.76 -11.17
C HIS A 86 -3.82 -2.32 -10.15
N HIS A 87 -4.91 -3.07 -10.01
CA HIS A 87 -5.93 -2.81 -9.00
C HIS A 87 -5.33 -2.89 -7.58
N TRP A 88 -4.60 -3.96 -7.28
CA TRP A 88 -3.90 -4.15 -6.02
C TRP A 88 -2.89 -3.04 -5.74
N PHE A 89 -2.06 -2.72 -6.73
CA PHE A 89 -1.12 -1.61 -6.65
C PHE A 89 -1.81 -0.30 -6.26
N ARG A 90 -2.91 0.07 -6.96
CA ARG A 90 -3.65 1.32 -6.69
C ARG A 90 -4.20 1.36 -5.27
N GLN A 91 -4.79 0.26 -4.79
CA GLN A 91 -5.36 0.18 -3.43
C GLN A 91 -4.28 0.26 -2.35
N ILE A 92 -3.24 -0.57 -2.44
CA ILE A 92 -2.18 -0.60 -1.42
C ILE A 92 -1.40 0.72 -1.42
N ARG A 93 -1.12 1.29 -2.60
CA ARG A 93 -0.46 2.61 -2.73
C ARG A 93 -1.31 3.73 -2.11
N ARG A 94 -2.63 3.69 -2.27
CA ARG A 94 -3.54 4.66 -1.66
C ARG A 94 -3.39 4.61 -0.14
N TYR A 95 -3.59 3.45 0.48
CA TYR A 95 -3.61 3.33 1.93
C TYR A 95 -2.24 3.53 2.58
N SER A 96 -1.16 3.00 1.99
CA SER A 96 0.20 3.26 2.48
C SER A 96 0.55 4.74 2.46
N ARG A 97 0.13 5.48 1.42
CA ARG A 97 0.34 6.92 1.32
C ARG A 97 -0.52 7.75 2.28
N GLU A 98 -1.76 7.32 2.52
CA GLU A 98 -2.67 7.98 3.47
C GLU A 98 -2.23 7.78 4.93
N LEU A 99 -1.76 6.58 5.28
CA LEU A 99 -1.38 6.19 6.65
C LEU A 99 0.10 6.42 6.98
N GLY A 100 0.95 6.56 5.97
CA GLY A 100 2.40 6.65 6.10
C GLY A 100 2.88 7.90 6.81
N SER A 101 3.30 7.77 8.08
CA SER A 101 3.91 8.88 8.83
C SER A 101 5.26 9.30 8.28
N TRP A 102 5.93 8.43 7.51
CA TRP A 102 7.14 8.72 6.74
C TRP A 102 6.96 9.86 5.73
N LYS A 103 5.72 10.19 5.35
CA LYS A 103 5.38 11.37 4.55
C LYS A 103 5.47 12.66 5.34
N LYS A 104 5.20 12.63 6.65
CA LYS A 104 5.39 13.82 7.49
C LYS A 104 6.87 14.11 7.49
N ARG A 105 7.25 15.29 6.99
CA ARG A 105 8.62 15.78 7.09
C ARG A 105 9.00 15.68 8.56
N ARG A 106 9.91 14.75 8.89
CA ARG A 106 10.76 14.92 10.08
C ARG A 106 11.29 16.34 9.95
N ASN A 107 11.27 17.13 11.02
CA ASN A 107 11.68 18.54 11.10
C ASN A 107 13.14 18.78 10.61
N ALA A 108 13.43 18.43 9.37
CA ALA A 108 14.73 18.30 8.77
C ALA A 108 14.79 19.31 7.64
N LEU A 109 15.84 20.13 7.71
CA LEU A 109 16.19 21.17 6.75
C LEU A 109 16.18 20.63 5.30
N PRO A 110 15.95 21.52 4.32
CA PRO A 110 15.65 21.18 2.93
C PRO A 110 16.88 20.64 2.19
N ASN A 111 17.34 19.44 2.52
CA ASN A 111 18.52 18.82 1.90
C ASN A 111 18.18 17.56 1.10
N ILE A 112 17.08 17.57 0.36
CA ILE A 112 16.92 16.68 -0.79
C ILE A 112 16.91 17.56 -2.04
N MET A 113 18.08 17.69 -2.68
CA MET A 113 18.17 18.23 -4.03
C MET A 113 17.64 17.17 -5.01
N ILE A 114 16.43 17.36 -5.53
CA ILE A 114 15.99 16.63 -6.72
C ILE A 114 16.56 17.40 -7.91
N SER A 115 17.75 17.02 -8.38
CA SER A 115 18.23 17.51 -9.68
C SER A 115 17.43 16.81 -10.76
N THR A 116 16.42 17.47 -11.32
CA THR A 116 15.88 17.07 -12.61
C THR A 116 16.98 17.30 -13.64
N PRO A 117 17.38 16.29 -14.45
CA PRO A 117 18.29 16.55 -15.55
C PRO A 117 17.59 17.55 -16.47
N HIS A 118 18.14 18.77 -16.55
CA HIS A 118 17.75 19.74 -17.56
C HIS A 118 18.05 19.11 -18.92
N THR A 119 17.01 18.71 -19.64
CA THR A 119 17.06 18.58 -21.09
C THR A 119 17.41 19.96 -21.66
N ARG A 120 18.66 20.11 -22.11
CA ARG A 120 19.13 21.28 -22.87
C ARG A 120 18.65 21.15 -24.34
N PRO A 121 18.48 22.29 -25.04
CA PRO A 121 17.62 22.42 -26.22
C PRO A 121 18.11 21.67 -27.47
#